data_AF-B2GQ42-F1
#
_entry.id   AF-B2GQ42-F1
#
_cell.length_a   1.000
_cell.length_b   1.000
_cell.length_c   1.000
_cell.angle_alpha   90.00
_cell.angle_beta   90.00
_cell.angle_gamma   90.00
#
_symmetry.space_group_name_H-M   'P 1'
#
loop_
_entity.id
_entity.type
_entity.pdbx_description
1 polymer ?
#
loop_
_entity_poly.entity_id
_entity_poly.type
_entity_poly.pdbx_seq_one_letter_code
_entity_poly.pdbx_strand_id
1 'polypeptide(L)'
;MLSDLSEVIRNSQRPLTASQVKSYMMMLLKGVAFCHENSIMHRDLKPANLLISSTGHLKIADFGLARLFSNEGDRLYSHQVATRWYRAPELLYGARKYDEGVDLWAVGCIFGELLNNSPLFPGENDIEQLCCVLRVLGTPNQKVWPEITELPDYNKITFKENPPIPLEEIVPDTSPQAVDLLKKFLVYPSKQRISARQALLHPYFFTDPLPAHHSELPIPQRGGKHSRQRMQPPHEFTVDRPLHESVVDPSLIQKHAMSCS
;
A
#
# COMPACT_ATOMS: atom_id res chain seq x y z
N MET A 1 2.55 -13.57 9.48
CA MET A 1 1.60 -12.44 9.50
C MET A 1 0.20 -12.99 9.72
N LEU A 2 -0.66 -12.29 10.47
CA LEU A 2 -1.99 -12.79 10.85
C LEU A 2 -3.09 -12.42 9.87
N SER A 3 -2.97 -11.25 9.25
CA SER A 3 -3.94 -10.63 8.35
C SER A 3 -3.26 -9.57 7.48
N ASP A 4 -4.07 -8.77 6.79
CA ASP A 4 -3.65 -7.55 6.10
C ASP A 4 -4.48 -6.33 6.56
N LEU A 5 -4.05 -5.14 6.14
CA LEU A 5 -4.70 -3.87 6.49
C LEU A 5 -6.11 -3.77 5.88
N SER A 6 -6.36 -4.46 4.75
CA SER A 6 -7.67 -4.52 4.14
C SER A 6 -8.69 -5.23 5.03
N GLU A 7 -8.29 -6.35 5.65
CA GLU A 7 -9.10 -7.03 6.68
C GLU A 7 -9.30 -6.17 7.92
N VAL A 8 -8.28 -5.42 8.37
CA VAL A 8 -8.42 -4.48 9.50
C VAL A 8 -9.51 -3.45 9.20
N ILE A 9 -9.46 -2.80 8.03
CA ILE A 9 -10.44 -1.77 7.63
C ILE A 9 -11.84 -2.37 7.52
N ARG A 10 -11.99 -3.54 6.85
CA ARG A 10 -13.31 -4.17 6.64
C ARG A 10 -13.96 -4.72 7.91
N ASN A 11 -13.17 -5.32 8.79
CA ASN A 11 -13.71 -6.03 9.97
C ASN A 11 -13.80 -5.15 11.21
N SER A 12 -13.34 -3.89 11.14
CA SER A 12 -13.44 -2.99 12.27
C SER A 12 -14.89 -2.57 12.51
N GLN A 13 -15.43 -2.85 13.70
CA GLN A 13 -16.79 -2.41 14.07
C GLN A 13 -16.93 -0.89 14.17
N ARG A 14 -15.81 -0.17 14.28
CA ARG A 14 -15.73 1.29 14.32
C ARG A 14 -14.58 1.75 13.43
N PRO A 15 -14.64 2.95 12.84
CA PRO A 15 -13.48 3.53 12.15
C PRO A 15 -12.25 3.54 13.06
N LEU A 16 -11.07 3.39 12.45
CA LEU A 16 -9.80 3.51 13.18
C LEU A 16 -9.68 4.90 13.82
N THR A 17 -9.10 4.96 15.02
CA THR A 17 -8.84 6.25 15.65
C THR A 17 -7.71 7.00 14.94
N ALA A 18 -7.68 8.33 15.06
CA ALA A 18 -6.61 9.15 14.47
C ALA A 18 -5.20 8.66 14.88
N SER A 19 -5.01 8.26 16.14
CA SER A 19 -3.76 7.67 16.63
C SER A 19 -3.39 6.36 15.93
N GLN A 20 -4.38 5.49 15.67
CA GLN A 20 -4.16 4.23 14.96
C GLN A 20 -3.80 4.46 13.49
N VAL A 21 -4.51 5.38 12.81
CA VAL A 21 -4.19 5.77 11.42
C VAL A 21 -2.77 6.32 11.32
N LYS A 22 -2.37 7.20 12.24
CA LYS A 22 -1.00 7.73 12.30
C LYS A 22 0.05 6.62 12.41
N SER A 23 -0.19 5.61 13.24
CA SER A 23 0.76 4.50 13.42
C SER A 23 0.89 3.63 12.17
N TYR A 24 -0.22 3.27 11.51
CA TYR A 24 -0.17 2.56 10.24
C TYR A 24 0.54 3.38 9.16
N MET A 25 0.22 4.67 9.04
CA MET A 25 0.87 5.56 8.08
C MET A 25 2.36 5.70 8.34
N MET A 26 2.78 5.84 9.61
CA MET A 26 4.19 5.95 9.96
C MET A 26 4.97 4.66 9.63
N MET A 27 4.38 3.48 9.89
CA MET A 27 5.01 2.20 9.51
C MET A 27 5.08 2.01 8.00
N LEU A 28 4.01 2.36 7.27
CA LEU A 28 3.98 2.31 5.80
C LEU A 28 5.05 3.22 5.21
N LEU A 29 5.12 4.49 5.65
CA LEU A 29 6.10 5.46 5.14
C LEU A 29 7.54 5.06 5.45
N LYS A 30 7.82 4.49 6.63
CA LYS A 30 9.14 3.93 6.93
C LYS A 30 9.52 2.80 5.97
N GLY A 31 8.58 1.90 5.68
CA GLY A 31 8.80 0.82 4.72
C GLY A 31 9.03 1.32 3.30
N VAL A 32 8.22 2.28 2.83
CA VAL A 32 8.34 2.88 1.49
C VAL A 32 9.65 3.67 1.37
N ALA A 33 9.98 4.50 2.37
CA ALA A 33 11.25 5.24 2.39
C ALA A 33 12.45 4.31 2.29
N PHE A 34 12.45 3.18 3.03
CA PHE A 34 13.49 2.17 2.93
C PHE A 34 13.57 1.54 1.53
N CYS A 35 12.44 1.26 0.89
CA CYS A 35 12.43 0.72 -0.48
C CYS A 35 13.03 1.73 -1.48
N HIS A 36 12.59 2.98 -1.42
CA HIS A 36 13.06 4.07 -2.30
C HIS A 36 14.54 4.37 -2.10
N GLU A 37 15.03 4.41 -0.85
CA GLU A 37 16.46 4.55 -0.55
C GLU A 37 17.33 3.43 -1.14
N ASN A 38 16.75 2.24 -1.35
CA ASN A 38 17.40 1.10 -1.99
C ASN A 38 17.04 0.97 -3.48
N SER A 39 16.50 2.04 -4.09
CA SER A 39 16.11 2.08 -5.52
C SER A 39 15.08 1.02 -5.92
N ILE A 40 14.19 0.63 -4.99
CA ILE A 40 13.11 -0.33 -5.19
C ILE A 40 11.77 0.40 -5.22
N MET A 41 11.07 0.32 -6.35
CA MET A 41 9.67 0.72 -6.46
C MET A 41 8.76 -0.50 -6.24
N HIS A 42 7.74 -0.36 -5.39
CA HIS A 42 6.82 -1.46 -5.08
C HIS A 42 5.78 -1.67 -6.18
N ARG A 43 5.14 -0.59 -6.65
CA ARG A 43 4.21 -0.49 -7.78
C ARG A 43 2.85 -1.17 -7.64
N ASP A 44 2.65 -1.91 -6.56
CA ASP A 44 1.35 -2.50 -6.20
C ASP A 44 1.02 -2.29 -4.71
N LEU A 45 1.25 -1.08 -4.20
CA LEU A 45 0.86 -0.75 -2.84
C LEU A 45 -0.67 -0.65 -2.75
N LYS A 46 -1.24 -1.45 -1.86
CA LYS A 46 -2.68 -1.49 -1.52
C LYS A 46 -2.85 -2.13 -0.14
N PRO A 47 -3.96 -1.90 0.58
CA PRO A 47 -4.16 -2.44 1.93
C PRO A 47 -3.97 -3.97 2.03
N ALA A 48 -4.34 -4.72 0.99
CA ALA A 48 -4.16 -6.19 0.94
C ALA A 48 -2.68 -6.62 0.92
N ASN A 49 -1.77 -5.75 0.46
CA ASN A 49 -0.33 -5.99 0.43
C ASN A 49 0.39 -5.44 1.68
N LEU A 50 -0.36 -4.90 2.65
CA LEU A 50 0.15 -4.39 3.91
C LEU A 50 -0.21 -5.34 5.03
N LEU A 51 0.68 -6.29 5.30
CA LEU A 51 0.43 -7.37 6.25
C LEU A 51 0.54 -6.87 7.69
N ILE A 52 -0.31 -7.38 8.58
CA ILE A 52 -0.29 -7.07 10.02
C ILE A 52 0.18 -8.29 10.82
N SER A 53 1.16 -8.06 11.71
CA SER A 53 1.71 -9.10 12.58
C SER A 53 0.88 -9.25 13.87
N SER A 54 1.14 -10.31 14.63
CA SER A 54 0.53 -10.54 15.94
C SER A 54 0.86 -9.48 16.98
N THR A 55 1.90 -8.67 16.74
CA THR A 55 2.30 -7.57 17.61
C THR A 55 1.87 -6.21 17.07
N GLY A 56 1.01 -6.17 16.05
CA GLY A 56 0.48 -4.94 15.45
C GLY A 56 1.40 -4.26 14.43
N HIS A 57 2.62 -4.78 14.20
CA HIS A 57 3.50 -4.23 13.17
C HIS A 57 2.95 -4.46 11.77
N LEU A 58 2.95 -3.40 10.97
CA LEU A 58 2.69 -3.42 9.53
C LEU A 58 3.98 -3.73 8.76
N LYS A 59 3.91 -4.65 7.80
CA LYS A 59 5.00 -4.94 6.86
C LYS A 59 4.47 -4.92 5.42
N ILE A 60 5.22 -4.30 4.53
CA ILE A 60 4.95 -4.32 3.10
C ILE A 60 5.27 -5.72 2.56
N ALA A 61 4.38 -6.27 1.75
CA ALA A 61 4.52 -7.58 1.11
C ALA A 61 4.14 -7.51 -0.36
N ASP A 62 4.36 -8.63 -1.07
CA ASP A 62 4.10 -8.78 -2.51
C ASP A 62 4.93 -7.84 -3.40
N PHE A 63 6.25 -8.06 -3.34
CA PHE A 63 7.21 -7.47 -4.28
C PHE A 63 7.21 -8.20 -5.63
N GLY A 64 6.17 -8.98 -5.98
CA GLY A 64 6.08 -9.68 -7.27
C GLY A 64 6.03 -8.73 -8.46
N LEU A 65 5.61 -7.49 -8.22
CA LEU A 65 5.68 -6.39 -9.16
C LEU A 65 6.75 -5.37 -8.79
N ALA A 66 7.70 -5.64 -7.90
CA ALA A 66 8.76 -4.68 -7.60
C ALA A 66 9.84 -4.66 -8.70
N ARG A 67 10.49 -3.52 -8.91
CA ARG A 67 11.65 -3.39 -9.81
C ARG A 67 12.70 -2.45 -9.25
N LEU A 68 13.96 -2.77 -9.57
CA LEU A 68 15.08 -1.85 -9.43
C LEU A 68 14.95 -0.72 -10.46
N PHE A 69 15.32 0.49 -10.05
CA PHE A 69 15.43 1.62 -10.97
C PHE A 69 16.43 1.28 -12.09
N SER A 70 15.94 1.16 -13.32
CA SER A 70 16.75 1.00 -14.52
C SER A 70 16.10 1.80 -15.64
N ASN A 71 16.91 2.59 -16.35
CA ASN A 71 16.50 3.35 -17.53
C ASN A 71 16.29 2.45 -18.77
N GLU A 72 16.35 1.13 -18.62
CA GLU A 72 16.28 0.19 -19.73
C GLU A 72 14.96 -0.60 -19.76
N GLY A 73 14.22 -0.43 -20.85
CA GLY A 73 13.48 -1.53 -21.49
C GLY A 73 11.97 -1.54 -21.31
N ASP A 74 11.28 -1.10 -22.36
CA ASP A 74 9.87 -1.40 -22.69
C ASP A 74 9.48 -2.84 -22.34
N ARG A 75 8.58 -3.00 -21.36
CA ARG A 75 7.78 -4.24 -21.22
C ARG A 75 6.34 -3.90 -20.87
N LEU A 76 5.43 -4.29 -21.75
CA LEU A 76 3.98 -4.18 -21.61
C LEU A 76 3.50 -5.04 -20.44
N TYR A 77 2.63 -4.48 -19.60
CA TYR A 77 2.01 -5.19 -18.47
C TYR A 77 0.79 -5.99 -18.92
N SER A 78 0.65 -7.21 -18.41
CA SER A 78 -0.55 -8.04 -18.57
C SER A 78 -1.69 -7.49 -17.70
N HIS A 79 -2.85 -7.23 -18.31
CA HIS A 79 -4.08 -6.81 -17.61
C HIS A 79 -4.70 -8.01 -16.85
N GLN A 80 -4.11 -8.41 -15.71
CA GLN A 80 -4.85 -9.23 -14.75
C GLN A 80 -5.80 -8.36 -13.92
N VAL A 81 -6.90 -8.96 -13.47
CA VAL A 81 -7.98 -8.36 -12.68
C VAL A 81 -7.45 -8.00 -11.28
N ALA A 82 -6.66 -6.93 -11.20
CA ALA A 82 -6.17 -6.35 -9.96
C ALA A 82 -6.94 -5.08 -9.62
N THR A 83 -7.11 -4.81 -8.32
CA THR A 83 -7.73 -3.60 -7.79
C THR A 83 -6.96 -2.36 -8.25
N ARG A 84 -7.59 -1.51 -9.08
CA ARG A 84 -6.97 -0.31 -9.69
C ARG A 84 -7.06 0.94 -8.83
N TRP A 85 -7.71 0.85 -7.67
CA TRP A 85 -8.08 1.99 -6.83
C TRP A 85 -6.89 2.85 -6.34
N TYR A 86 -5.69 2.28 -6.34
CA TYR A 86 -4.45 2.92 -5.89
C TYR A 86 -3.51 3.28 -7.06
N ARG A 87 -3.95 3.13 -8.31
CA ARG A 87 -3.13 3.40 -9.50
C ARG A 87 -3.06 4.91 -9.76
N ALA A 88 -1.84 5.39 -9.97
CA ALA A 88 -1.56 6.81 -10.22
C ALA A 88 -2.08 7.29 -11.59
N PRO A 89 -2.49 8.57 -11.73
CA PRO A 89 -3.11 9.09 -12.95
C PRO A 89 -2.20 8.99 -14.18
N GLU A 90 -0.89 9.14 -14.04
CA GLU A 90 0.08 8.98 -15.13
C GLU A 90 0.06 7.56 -15.72
N LEU A 91 -0.14 6.54 -14.88
CA LEU A 91 -0.27 5.16 -15.33
C LEU A 91 -1.61 4.92 -16.04
N LEU A 92 -2.68 5.59 -15.60
CA LEU A 92 -4.00 5.54 -16.25
C LEU A 92 -4.00 6.23 -17.62
N TYR A 93 -3.15 7.24 -17.81
CA TYR A 93 -2.89 7.88 -19.10
C TYR A 93 -1.79 7.17 -19.92
N GLY A 94 -1.38 5.96 -19.51
CA GLY A 94 -0.51 5.09 -20.30
C GLY A 94 0.98 5.40 -20.22
N ALA A 95 1.44 6.17 -19.22
CA ALA A 95 2.86 6.47 -19.05
C ALA A 95 3.71 5.18 -18.99
N ARG A 96 4.74 5.11 -19.85
CA ARG A 96 5.70 4.00 -19.88
C ARG A 96 6.93 4.25 -19.02
N LYS A 97 7.22 5.53 -18.76
CA LYS A 97 8.28 5.99 -17.86
C LYS A 97 7.59 6.60 -16.64
N TYR A 98 7.89 6.06 -15.48
CA TYR A 98 7.36 6.51 -14.19
C TYR A 98 8.43 6.34 -13.12
N ASP A 99 8.26 7.06 -12.02
CA ASP A 99 9.19 7.13 -10.90
C ASP A 99 8.51 6.62 -9.61
N GLU A 100 9.21 6.78 -8.50
CA GLU A 100 8.74 6.42 -7.15
C GLU A 100 7.42 7.08 -6.76
N GLY A 101 7.01 8.16 -7.44
CA GLY A 101 5.77 8.84 -7.16
C GLY A 101 4.52 8.00 -7.41
N VAL A 102 4.60 6.90 -8.17
CA VAL A 102 3.49 5.94 -8.28
C VAL A 102 3.18 5.27 -6.93
N ASP A 103 4.20 4.98 -6.13
CA ASP A 103 4.04 4.44 -4.78
C ASP A 103 3.51 5.53 -3.84
N LEU A 104 3.98 6.77 -3.98
CA LEU A 104 3.55 7.90 -3.15
C LEU A 104 2.07 8.26 -3.40
N TRP A 105 1.59 8.11 -4.63
CA TRP A 105 0.16 8.21 -4.94
C TRP A 105 -0.65 7.11 -4.24
N ALA A 106 -0.20 5.87 -4.35
CA ALA A 106 -0.87 4.74 -3.71
C ALA A 106 -0.92 4.91 -2.19
N VAL A 107 0.16 5.41 -1.57
CA VAL A 107 0.19 5.81 -0.15
C VAL A 107 -0.87 6.86 0.16
N GLY A 108 -1.04 7.88 -0.68
CA GLY A 108 -2.11 8.88 -0.55
C GLY A 108 -3.51 8.27 -0.59
N CYS A 109 -3.75 7.35 -1.53
CA CYS A 109 -5.02 6.62 -1.62
C CYS A 109 -5.29 5.75 -0.38
N ILE A 110 -4.28 5.02 0.11
CA ILE A 110 -4.38 4.22 1.34
C ILE A 110 -4.65 5.13 2.55
N PHE A 111 -3.99 6.28 2.62
CA PHE A 111 -4.19 7.23 3.70
C PHE A 111 -5.63 7.75 3.72
N GLY A 112 -6.15 8.18 2.57
CA GLY A 112 -7.55 8.60 2.46
C GLY A 112 -8.54 7.50 2.82
N GLU A 113 -8.26 6.25 2.43
CA GLU A 113 -9.10 5.11 2.79
C GLU A 113 -9.09 4.83 4.30
N LEU A 114 -7.93 4.96 4.96
CA LEU A 114 -7.83 4.85 6.41
C LEU A 114 -8.61 5.96 7.14
N LEU A 115 -8.67 7.16 6.56
CA LEU A 115 -9.44 8.28 7.09
C LEU A 115 -10.95 8.10 6.91
N ASN A 116 -11.38 7.60 5.74
CA ASN A 116 -12.80 7.48 5.37
C ASN A 116 -13.42 6.12 5.68
N ASN A 117 -12.61 5.14 6.08
CA ASN A 117 -13.00 3.73 6.16
C ASN A 117 -13.60 3.19 4.84
N SER A 118 -13.29 3.85 3.72
CA SER A 118 -13.77 3.52 2.36
C SER A 118 -12.82 4.07 1.29
N PRO A 119 -12.66 3.40 0.15
CA PRO A 119 -11.70 3.80 -0.89
C PRO A 119 -12.01 5.18 -1.48
N LEU A 120 -10.97 6.00 -1.71
CA LEU A 120 -11.13 7.32 -2.34
C LEU A 120 -11.58 7.24 -3.81
N PHE A 121 -11.02 6.28 -4.55
CA PHE A 121 -11.22 6.18 -6.00
C PHE A 121 -11.59 4.74 -6.39
N PRO A 122 -12.84 4.30 -6.18
CA PRO A 122 -13.27 2.93 -6.46
C PRO A 122 -13.71 2.75 -7.92
N GLY A 123 -12.79 2.84 -8.90
CA GLY A 123 -13.09 2.59 -10.30
C GLY A 123 -13.03 1.11 -10.70
N GLU A 124 -13.96 0.64 -11.53
CA GLU A 124 -14.02 -0.77 -11.96
C GLU A 124 -13.05 -1.09 -13.12
N ASN A 125 -12.70 -0.08 -13.91
CA ASN A 125 -11.75 -0.18 -15.02
C ASN A 125 -10.85 1.07 -15.10
N ASP A 126 -9.87 1.10 -15.99
CA ASP A 126 -8.89 2.20 -16.05
C ASP A 126 -9.55 3.56 -16.39
N ILE A 127 -10.60 3.58 -17.21
CA ILE A 127 -11.33 4.81 -17.56
C ILE A 127 -12.17 5.29 -16.37
N GLU A 128 -12.89 4.39 -15.70
CA GLU A 128 -13.67 4.72 -14.51
C GLU A 128 -12.79 5.14 -13.34
N GLN A 129 -11.63 4.50 -13.17
CA GLN A 129 -10.64 4.90 -12.18
C GLN A 129 -10.19 6.34 -12.42
N LEU A 130 -9.89 6.68 -13.67
CA LEU A 130 -9.52 8.04 -14.03
C LEU A 130 -10.69 9.01 -13.78
N CYS A 131 -11.92 8.66 -14.16
CA CYS A 131 -13.13 9.44 -13.83
C CYS A 131 -13.25 9.73 -12.32
N CYS A 132 -13.01 8.74 -11.46
CA CYS A 132 -13.05 8.92 -10.01
C CYS A 132 -12.00 9.94 -9.54
N VAL A 133 -10.77 9.84 -10.04
CA VAL A 133 -9.69 10.80 -9.73
C VAL A 133 -10.06 12.21 -10.19
N LEU A 134 -10.48 12.36 -11.44
CA LEU A 134 -10.84 13.65 -12.02
C LEU A 134 -12.01 14.28 -11.26
N ARG A 135 -13.02 13.51 -10.85
CA ARG A 135 -14.17 14.02 -10.08
C ARG A 135 -13.75 14.74 -8.80
N VAL A 136 -12.70 14.25 -8.14
CA VAL A 136 -12.19 14.82 -6.89
C VAL A 136 -11.17 15.91 -7.15
N LEU A 137 -10.13 15.64 -7.95
CA LEU A 137 -9.01 16.57 -8.16
C LEU A 137 -9.25 17.59 -9.29
N GLY A 138 -10.42 17.53 -9.93
CA GLY A 138 -10.73 18.34 -11.10
C GLY A 138 -10.11 17.79 -12.38
N THR A 139 -10.54 18.29 -13.53
CA THR A 139 -9.86 17.96 -14.80
C THR A 139 -8.54 18.75 -14.88
N PRO A 140 -7.37 18.09 -14.98
CA PRO A 140 -6.09 18.77 -15.07
C PRO A 140 -5.94 19.48 -16.42
N ASN A 141 -5.23 20.61 -16.40
CA ASN A 141 -4.77 21.31 -17.58
C ASN A 141 -3.25 21.53 -17.48
N GLN A 142 -2.60 22.04 -18.53
CA GLN A 142 -1.16 22.27 -18.56
C GLN A 142 -0.64 23.24 -17.48
N LYS A 143 -1.50 24.02 -16.80
CA LYS A 143 -1.07 24.83 -15.64
C LYS A 143 -0.90 23.97 -14.39
N VAL A 144 -1.76 22.98 -14.20
CA VAL A 144 -1.76 22.07 -13.03
C VAL A 144 -0.82 20.89 -13.27
N TRP A 145 -0.78 20.36 -14.49
CA TRP A 145 0.06 19.25 -14.89
C TRP A 145 0.71 19.54 -16.24
N PRO A 146 1.86 20.25 -16.25
CA PRO A 146 2.52 20.68 -17.48
C PRO A 146 2.82 19.55 -18.46
N GLU A 147 3.24 18.39 -17.94
CA GLU A 147 3.65 17.23 -18.73
C GLU A 147 2.47 16.37 -19.21
N ILE A 148 1.22 16.75 -18.93
CA ILE A 148 0.05 15.91 -19.24
C ILE A 148 -0.10 15.63 -20.74
N THR A 149 0.24 16.59 -21.59
CA THR A 149 0.14 16.46 -23.05
C THR A 149 1.17 15.49 -23.64
N GLU A 150 2.18 15.08 -22.86
CA GLU A 150 3.18 14.11 -23.27
C GLU A 150 2.73 12.66 -23.00
N LEU A 151 1.62 12.47 -22.27
CA LEU A 151 1.14 11.14 -21.89
C LEU A 151 0.47 10.43 -23.07
N PRO A 152 0.76 9.13 -23.28
CA PRO A 152 0.32 8.40 -24.48
C PRO A 152 -1.18 8.39 -24.77
N ASP A 153 -2.01 8.39 -23.73
CA ASP A 153 -3.46 8.26 -23.87
C ASP A 153 -4.22 9.58 -23.61
N TYR A 154 -3.54 10.69 -23.31
CA TYR A 154 -4.18 11.98 -23.02
C TYR A 154 -5.10 12.45 -24.16
N ASN A 155 -4.63 12.38 -25.41
CA ASN A 155 -5.41 12.80 -26.58
C ASN A 155 -6.41 11.74 -27.07
N LYS A 156 -6.46 10.56 -26.44
CA LYS A 156 -7.35 9.45 -26.84
C LYS A 156 -8.64 9.42 -26.03
N ILE A 157 -8.63 10.04 -24.85
CA ILE A 157 -9.74 9.97 -23.89
C ILE A 157 -10.10 11.39 -23.48
N THR A 158 -11.36 11.78 -23.73
CA THR A 158 -11.88 13.10 -23.39
C THR A 158 -12.86 12.98 -22.22
N PHE A 159 -12.65 13.78 -21.19
CA PHE A 159 -13.56 13.92 -20.07
C PHE A 159 -14.22 15.29 -20.07
N LYS A 160 -15.40 15.39 -19.48
CA LYS A 160 -16.04 16.69 -19.24
C LYS A 160 -15.23 17.45 -18.20
N GLU A 161 -14.89 18.70 -18.49
CA GLU A 161 -14.22 19.57 -17.53
C GLU A 161 -15.03 19.70 -16.24
N ASN A 162 -14.34 19.56 -15.11
CA ASN A 162 -14.92 19.71 -13.79
C ASN A 162 -13.92 20.39 -12.84
N PRO A 163 -14.40 21.27 -11.95
CA PRO A 163 -13.55 21.88 -10.92
C PRO A 163 -13.12 20.84 -9.87
N PRO A 164 -12.00 21.07 -9.17
CA PRO A 164 -11.61 20.26 -8.01
C PRO A 164 -12.58 20.45 -6.85
N ILE A 165 -12.79 19.38 -6.09
CA ILE A 165 -13.47 19.41 -4.79
C ILE A 165 -12.41 19.56 -3.70
N PRO A 166 -12.59 20.46 -2.71
CA PRO A 166 -11.69 20.55 -1.57
C PRO A 166 -11.56 19.18 -0.86
N LEU A 167 -10.33 18.72 -0.60
CA LEU A 167 -10.14 17.42 0.05
C LEU A 167 -10.72 17.37 1.47
N GLU A 168 -10.90 18.52 2.12
CA GLU A 168 -11.65 18.67 3.37
C GLU A 168 -13.09 18.10 3.28
N GLU A 169 -13.74 18.22 2.12
CA GLU A 169 -15.08 17.68 1.88
C GLU A 169 -15.04 16.17 1.56
N ILE A 170 -13.90 15.68 1.07
CA ILE A 170 -13.69 14.25 0.72
C ILE A 170 -13.35 13.42 1.96
N VAL A 171 -12.58 13.99 2.88
CA VAL A 171 -12.21 13.38 4.17
C VAL A 171 -12.77 14.20 5.34
N PRO A 172 -14.11 14.24 5.51
CA PRO A 172 -14.73 15.00 6.57
C PRO A 172 -14.28 14.51 7.95
N ASP A 173 -14.39 15.37 8.97
CA ASP A 173 -14.03 15.06 10.37
C ASP A 173 -12.56 14.68 10.60
N THR A 174 -11.67 15.04 9.66
CA THR A 174 -10.22 14.84 9.80
C THR A 174 -9.49 16.11 10.20
N SER A 175 -8.37 15.96 10.90
CA SER A 175 -7.54 17.11 11.33
C SER A 175 -6.98 17.87 10.11
N PRO A 176 -6.81 19.21 10.18
CA PRO A 176 -6.20 19.98 9.10
C PRO A 176 -4.83 19.45 8.65
N GLN A 177 -4.03 18.93 9.57
CA GLN A 177 -2.72 18.35 9.27
C GLN A 177 -2.80 17.03 8.49
N ALA A 178 -3.87 16.26 8.66
CA ALA A 178 -4.14 15.06 7.87
C ALA A 178 -4.48 15.44 6.43
N VAL A 179 -5.38 16.40 6.25
CA VAL A 179 -5.76 16.92 4.94
C VAL A 179 -4.56 17.53 4.23
N ASP A 180 -3.75 18.32 4.94
CA ASP A 180 -2.53 18.93 4.39
C ASP A 180 -1.50 17.86 3.96
N LEU A 181 -1.32 16.79 4.72
CA LEU A 181 -0.46 15.67 4.29
C LEU A 181 -1.04 14.95 3.07
N LEU A 182 -2.35 14.69 3.05
CA LEU A 182 -3.04 14.03 1.94
C LEU A 182 -2.93 14.84 0.64
N LYS A 183 -3.09 16.17 0.72
CA LYS A 183 -2.90 17.10 -0.40
C LYS A 183 -1.51 17.04 -1.00
N LYS A 184 -0.47 16.72 -0.21
CA LYS A 184 0.90 16.59 -0.70
C LYS A 184 1.17 15.25 -1.40
N PHE A 185 0.35 14.22 -1.18
CA PHE A 185 0.43 12.96 -1.92
C PHE A 185 -0.43 12.99 -3.19
N LEU A 186 -1.64 13.53 -3.11
CA LEU A 186 -2.62 13.53 -4.20
C LEU A 186 -2.48 14.75 -5.11
N VAL A 187 -1.31 14.88 -5.73
CA VAL A 187 -1.05 15.85 -6.81
C VAL A 187 -0.76 15.14 -8.13
N TYR A 188 -1.16 15.77 -9.23
CA TYR A 188 -1.00 15.20 -10.57
C TYR A 188 0.47 14.98 -10.96
N PRO A 189 1.37 15.99 -10.91
CA PRO A 189 2.75 15.79 -11.32
C PRO A 189 3.47 14.88 -10.31
N SER A 190 3.89 13.70 -10.76
CA SER A 190 4.53 12.70 -9.91
C SER A 190 5.71 13.26 -9.09
N LYS A 191 6.54 14.09 -9.74
CA LYS A 191 7.72 14.73 -9.13
C LYS A 191 7.41 15.76 -8.04
N GLN A 192 6.18 16.23 -7.94
CA GLN A 192 5.75 17.19 -6.92
C GLN A 192 5.15 16.49 -5.69
N ARG A 193 4.96 15.17 -5.73
CA ARG A 193 4.46 14.40 -4.59
C ARG A 193 5.51 14.39 -3.49
N ILE A 194 5.07 14.57 -2.24
CA ILE A 194 5.96 14.49 -1.08
C ILE A 194 6.60 13.11 -0.97
N SER A 195 7.93 13.05 -0.85
CA SER A 195 8.63 11.78 -0.65
C SER A 195 8.27 11.15 0.70
N ALA A 196 8.38 9.82 0.81
CA ALA A 196 8.08 9.12 2.06
C ALA A 196 8.95 9.63 3.24
N ARG A 197 10.22 9.94 2.98
CA ARG A 197 11.15 10.49 3.99
C ARG A 197 10.74 11.88 4.46
N GLN A 198 10.29 12.76 3.56
CA GLN A 198 9.79 14.09 3.93
C GLN A 198 8.45 13.99 4.66
N ALA A 199 7.56 13.08 4.23
CA ALA A 199 6.27 12.85 4.87
C ALA A 199 6.40 12.38 6.32
N LEU A 200 7.41 11.58 6.66
CA LEU A 200 7.70 11.19 8.05
C LEU A 200 8.02 12.37 8.98
N LEU A 201 8.44 13.51 8.42
CA LEU A 201 8.72 14.74 9.17
C LEU A 201 7.53 15.70 9.20
N HIS A 202 6.37 15.29 8.67
CA HIS A 202 5.19 16.14 8.57
C HIS A 202 4.57 16.42 9.96
N PRO A 203 4.07 17.65 10.24
CA PRO A 203 3.42 18.00 11.52
C PRO A 203 2.27 17.07 11.95
N TYR A 204 1.65 16.38 10.99
CA TYR A 204 0.62 15.36 11.24
C TYR A 204 1.04 14.31 12.29
N PHE A 205 2.30 13.88 12.28
CA PHE A 205 2.80 12.85 13.20
C PHE A 205 3.19 13.38 14.58
N PHE A 206 3.26 14.71 14.76
CA PHE A 206 3.72 15.36 15.99
C PHE A 206 2.64 16.20 16.69
N THR A 207 1.48 16.36 16.04
CA THR A 207 0.32 17.05 16.61
C THR A 207 -0.58 16.04 17.31
N ASP A 208 -1.19 16.39 18.44
CA ASP A 208 -2.13 15.50 19.11
C ASP A 208 -3.38 15.17 18.26
N PRO A 209 -3.96 13.97 18.42
CA PRO A 209 -3.45 12.89 19.25
C PRO A 209 -2.23 12.21 18.60
N LEU A 210 -1.22 11.86 19.40
CA LEU A 210 0.00 11.20 18.91
C LEU A 210 -0.27 9.79 18.34
N PRO A 211 0.66 9.23 17.53
CA PRO A 211 0.56 7.86 17.03
C PRO A 211 0.39 6.85 18.18
N ALA A 212 -0.57 5.93 18.04
CA ALA A 212 -0.81 4.86 19.00
C ALA A 212 0.40 3.91 19.10
N HIS A 213 0.63 3.31 20.27
CA HIS A 213 1.63 2.26 20.35
C HIS A 213 1.21 1.05 19.50
N HIS A 214 2.16 0.32 18.90
CA HIS A 214 1.82 -0.78 17.98
C HIS A 214 0.98 -1.88 18.65
N SER A 215 1.10 -2.06 19.97
CA SER A 215 0.29 -3.02 20.75
C SER A 215 -1.17 -2.59 20.96
N GLU A 216 -1.50 -1.32 20.69
CA GLU A 216 -2.86 -0.75 20.80
C GLU A 216 -3.60 -0.79 19.45
N LEU A 217 -2.92 -1.26 18.41
CA LEU A 217 -3.51 -1.43 17.09
C LEU A 217 -4.43 -2.66 17.09
N PRO A 218 -5.55 -2.62 16.33
CA PRO A 218 -6.42 -3.77 16.22
C PRO A 218 -5.62 -4.93 15.60
N ILE A 219 -5.56 -6.04 16.32
CA ILE A 219 -5.00 -7.29 15.83
C ILE A 219 -6.17 -8.12 15.32
N PRO A 220 -6.28 -8.39 14.01
CA PRO A 220 -7.35 -9.23 13.51
C PRO A 220 -7.19 -10.64 14.09
N GLN A 221 -8.26 -11.12 14.72
CA GLN A 221 -8.32 -12.51 15.14
C GLN A 221 -8.36 -13.37 13.87
N ARG A 222 -7.57 -14.45 13.81
CA ARG A 222 -7.69 -15.44 12.73
C ARG A 222 -9.15 -15.84 12.66
N GLY A 223 -9.85 -15.41 11.62
CA GLY A 223 -11.21 -15.83 11.37
C GLY A 223 -11.24 -17.35 11.46
N GLY A 224 -12.08 -17.87 12.33
CA GLY A 224 -12.39 -19.29 12.37
C GLY A 224 -12.96 -19.67 11.01
N LYS A 225 -12.08 -20.07 10.09
CA LYS A 225 -12.48 -21.00 9.05
C LYS A 225 -13.04 -22.18 9.82
N HIS A 226 -14.32 -22.48 9.62
CA HIS A 226 -14.87 -23.79 9.92
C HIS A 226 -13.77 -24.82 9.70
N SER A 227 -13.43 -25.53 10.76
CA SER A 227 -12.57 -26.70 10.68
C SER A 227 -13.26 -27.70 9.76
N ARG A 228 -13.12 -27.54 8.43
CA ARG A 228 -12.89 -28.70 7.60
C ARG A 228 -11.65 -29.31 8.21
N GLN A 229 -11.84 -30.41 8.92
CA GLN A 229 -10.77 -31.27 9.38
C GLN A 229 -9.90 -31.59 8.16
N ARG A 230 -8.90 -30.74 7.91
CA ARG A 230 -7.74 -31.10 7.14
C ARG A 230 -6.98 -32.01 8.09
N MET A 231 -6.99 -33.30 7.79
CA MET A 231 -6.02 -34.22 8.38
C MET A 231 -4.66 -33.55 8.28
N GLN A 232 -4.05 -33.25 9.44
CA GLN A 232 -2.72 -32.67 9.50
C GLN A 232 -1.74 -33.70 8.91
N PRO A 233 -0.85 -33.32 7.98
CA PRO A 233 0.30 -34.15 7.68
C PRO A 233 1.20 -34.19 8.94
N PRO A 234 1.88 -35.31 9.25
CA PRO A 234 2.39 -35.56 10.61
C PRO A 234 3.58 -34.70 11.05
N HIS A 235 4.13 -33.82 10.21
CA HIS A 235 5.36 -33.11 10.54
C HIS A 235 5.37 -31.68 9.99
N GLU A 236 5.04 -30.71 10.85
CA GLU A 236 5.25 -29.28 10.61
C GLU A 236 6.56 -28.87 11.30
N PHE A 237 7.57 -28.46 10.51
CA PHE A 237 8.82 -27.92 11.05
C PHE A 237 8.54 -26.54 11.65
N THR A 238 8.60 -26.43 12.98
CA THR A 238 8.39 -25.17 13.70
C THR A 238 9.74 -24.54 14.00
N VAL A 239 9.99 -23.33 13.49
CA VAL A 239 11.24 -22.56 13.67
C VAL A 239 11.45 -22.03 15.10
N ASP A 240 10.41 -22.09 15.94
CA ASP A 240 10.43 -21.60 17.31
C ASP A 240 10.83 -22.67 18.34
N ARG A 241 11.17 -23.90 17.91
CA ARG A 241 11.65 -24.96 18.81
C ARG A 241 13.18 -25.03 18.87
N PRO A 242 13.79 -25.17 20.07
CA PRO A 242 15.22 -25.41 20.21
C PRO A 242 15.67 -26.59 19.34
N LEU A 243 16.81 -26.45 18.65
CA LEU A 243 17.28 -27.40 17.63
C LEU A 243 17.31 -28.86 18.14
N HIS A 244 17.60 -29.09 19.42
CA HIS A 244 17.67 -30.41 20.06
C HIS A 244 16.31 -31.10 20.22
N GLU A 245 15.20 -30.35 20.22
CA GLU A 245 13.83 -30.89 20.22
C GLU A 245 13.28 -31.11 18.80
N SER A 246 14.04 -30.67 17.78
CA SER A 246 13.70 -30.74 16.37
C SER A 246 14.44 -31.89 15.65
N VAL A 247 15.31 -32.62 16.35
CA VAL A 247 16.12 -33.69 15.74
C VAL A 247 15.38 -35.02 15.80
N VAL A 248 14.97 -35.44 14.62
CA VAL A 248 14.52 -36.78 14.24
C VAL A 248 15.54 -37.81 14.74
N ASP A 249 15.04 -38.85 15.42
CA ASP A 249 15.74 -40.04 15.95
C ASP A 249 17.16 -40.25 15.38
N PRO A 250 18.22 -40.23 16.23
CA PRO A 250 19.62 -40.45 15.82
C PRO A 250 19.85 -41.71 14.96
N SER A 251 18.99 -42.72 15.08
CA SER A 251 19.04 -43.95 14.26
C SER A 251 18.77 -43.69 12.76
N LEU A 252 18.10 -42.59 12.42
CA LEU A 252 17.74 -42.24 11.03
C LEU A 252 18.89 -41.58 10.26
N ILE A 253 19.91 -41.06 10.95
CA ILE A 253 21.10 -40.41 10.35
C ILE A 253 22.25 -41.42 10.13
N GLN A 254 22.28 -42.52 10.90
CA GLN A 254 23.40 -43.47 10.93
C GLN A 254 23.68 -44.14 9.56
N LYS A 255 22.65 -44.33 8.75
CA LYS A 255 22.71 -44.91 7.39
C LYS A 255 23.26 -43.97 6.31
N HIS A 256 23.40 -42.68 6.61
CA HIS A 256 23.99 -41.67 5.71
C HIS A 256 25.35 -41.16 6.19
N ALA A 257 25.77 -41.53 7.41
CA ALA A 257 27.06 -41.12 7.98
C ALA A 257 28.22 -42.09 7.65
N MET A 258 27.96 -43.26 7.04
CA MET A 258 29.00 -44.25 6.71
C MET A 258 29.37 -44.35 5.22
N SER A 259 29.05 -43.35 4.40
CA SER A 259 29.51 -43.29 3.00
C SER A 259 30.60 -42.24 2.75
N CYS A 260 31.24 -41.73 3.81
CA CYS A 260 32.45 -40.90 3.72
C CYS A 260 33.53 -41.47 4.64
N SER A 261 34.17 -42.54 4.19
CA SER A 261 35.52 -42.94 4.58
C SER A 261 36.10 -43.83 3.48
#